data_AF-A0A1I4CD29-F1
#
_entry.id   AF-A0A1I4CD29-F1
#
_cell.length_a   1.000
_cell.length_b   1.000
_cell.length_c   1.000
_cell.angle_alpha   90.00
_cell.angle_beta   90.00
_cell.angle_gamma   90.00
#
_symmetry.space_group_name_H-M   'P 1'
#
loop_
_entity.id
_entity.type
_entity.pdbx_description
1 polymer ?
#
loop_
_entity_poly.entity_id
_entity_poly.type
_entity_poly.pdbx_seq_one_letter_code
_entity_poly.pdbx_strand_id
1 'polypeptide(L)'
;MRHINRGAVVEGVYTVSRWEYPVKAIRETIRNAVVHRQYALTGKDIKVAVYDDMVEITSPGLLPPSIDYAAMESRQSDVINKIIAPVFKRMGIIDQWGNGLKLIADELKEYPQIEFRWREVGLSFQVQFIKLDHIKEQELGQELGQELGQELGQELSNSTMYSEILREIMDAPLSRKDISEAFGKKQVSGYLNRTLSKLIEDKLIEYTIPDNKNHPDQRFRITKRGAVFLELLKK
;
A
#
# COMPACT_ATOMS: atom_id res chain seq x y z
N MET A 1 -2.24 -14.08 -11.83
CA MET A 1 -2.40 -12.92 -10.93
C MET A 1 -3.70 -13.05 -10.13
N ARG A 2 -3.85 -14.11 -9.31
CA ARG A 2 -5.04 -14.30 -8.47
C ARG A 2 -4.90 -13.65 -7.08
N HIS A 3 -3.70 -13.19 -6.73
CA HIS A 3 -3.34 -12.66 -5.39
C HIS A 3 -2.90 -11.19 -5.42
N ILE A 4 -3.13 -10.47 -6.52
CA ILE A 4 -2.91 -9.03 -6.64
C ILE A 4 -4.27 -8.43 -6.93
N ASN A 5 -4.74 -7.48 -6.13
CA ASN A 5 -6.04 -6.88 -6.38
C ASN A 5 -5.96 -5.95 -7.60
N ARG A 6 -7.10 -5.82 -8.27
CA ARG A 6 -7.30 -4.83 -9.32
C ARG A 6 -8.11 -3.70 -8.71
N GLY A 7 -7.47 -2.57 -8.47
CA GLY A 7 -8.14 -1.33 -8.08
C GLY A 7 -8.96 -0.77 -9.23
N ALA A 8 -9.87 0.15 -8.88
CA ALA A 8 -10.67 0.93 -9.81
C ALA A 8 -10.37 2.40 -9.53
N VAL A 9 -9.83 3.11 -10.52
CA VAL A 9 -9.63 4.56 -10.46
C VAL A 9 -10.64 5.18 -11.41
N VAL A 10 -11.44 6.14 -10.93
CA VAL A 10 -12.41 6.84 -11.76
C VAL A 10 -11.71 8.03 -12.42
N GLU A 11 -11.54 7.98 -13.74
CA GLU A 11 -11.07 9.10 -14.55
C GLU A 11 -12.23 9.65 -15.37
N GLY A 12 -12.76 10.81 -14.96
CA GLY A 12 -13.92 11.42 -15.60
C GLY A 12 -15.19 10.57 -15.44
N VAL A 13 -15.75 10.10 -16.55
CA VAL A 13 -16.98 9.27 -16.58
C VAL A 13 -16.67 7.77 -16.56
N TYR A 14 -15.39 7.38 -16.68
CA TYR A 14 -14.99 5.98 -16.84
C TYR A 14 -14.21 5.47 -15.65
N THR A 15 -14.56 4.26 -15.20
CA THR A 15 -13.76 3.52 -14.21
C THR A 15 -12.63 2.80 -14.94
N VAL A 16 -11.42 3.31 -14.82
CA VAL A 16 -10.21 2.64 -15.31
C VAL A 16 -9.74 1.69 -14.23
N SER A 17 -9.83 0.39 -14.52
CA SER A 17 -9.32 -0.61 -13.61
C SER A 17 -7.80 -0.69 -13.71
N ARG A 18 -7.11 -0.47 -12.58
CA ARG A 18 -5.66 -0.44 -12.49
C ARG A 18 -5.19 -1.49 -11.49
N TRP A 19 -4.15 -2.25 -11.82
CA TRP A 19 -3.57 -3.21 -10.87
C TRP A 19 -2.94 -2.47 -9.69
N GLU A 20 -2.89 -3.10 -8.51
CA GLU A 20 -2.18 -2.51 -7.35
C GLU A 20 -0.67 -2.35 -7.59
N TYR A 21 -0.08 -3.25 -8.38
CA TYR A 21 1.34 -3.27 -8.71
C TYR A 21 1.59 -3.15 -10.22
N PRO A 22 2.77 -2.63 -10.63
CA PRO A 22 3.17 -2.57 -12.04
C PRO A 22 3.42 -4.00 -12.59
N VAL A 23 2.37 -4.59 -13.15
CA VAL A 23 2.39 -5.99 -13.66
C VAL A 23 3.50 -6.23 -14.67
N LYS A 24 3.77 -5.26 -15.55
CA LYS A 24 4.81 -5.38 -16.55
C LYS A 24 6.20 -5.38 -15.90
N ALA A 25 6.44 -4.52 -14.91
CA ALA A 25 7.69 -4.52 -14.14
C ALA A 25 7.89 -5.86 -13.40
N ILE A 26 6.87 -6.35 -12.68
CA ILE A 26 6.91 -7.66 -11.99
C ILE A 26 7.22 -8.79 -12.98
N ARG A 27 6.56 -8.79 -14.14
CA ARG A 27 6.79 -9.79 -15.20
C ARG A 27 8.23 -9.75 -15.70
N GLU A 28 8.77 -8.56 -15.90
CA GLU A 28 10.15 -8.38 -16.33
C GLU A 28 11.14 -8.82 -15.25
N THR A 29 10.88 -8.52 -13.98
CA THR A 29 11.67 -9.03 -12.86
C THR A 29 11.66 -10.56 -12.80
N ILE A 30 10.52 -11.21 -13.04
CA ILE A 30 10.43 -12.68 -13.10
C ILE A 30 11.22 -13.23 -14.30
N ARG A 31 11.12 -12.59 -15.47
CA ARG A 31 11.90 -12.97 -16.66
C ARG A 31 13.41 -12.88 -16.37
N ASN A 32 13.84 -11.78 -15.76
CA ASN A 32 15.23 -11.58 -15.35
C ASN A 32 15.66 -12.63 -14.32
N ALA A 33 14.81 -12.94 -13.34
CA ALA A 33 15.08 -13.97 -12.35
C ALA A 33 15.35 -15.33 -13.01
N VAL A 34 14.57 -15.72 -14.03
CA VAL A 34 14.78 -16.98 -14.77
C VAL A 34 16.04 -16.94 -15.63
N VAL A 35 16.23 -15.87 -16.40
CA VAL A 35 17.34 -15.77 -17.35
C VAL A 35 18.69 -15.63 -16.65
N HIS A 36 18.74 -14.96 -15.50
CA HIS A 36 19.97 -14.69 -14.76
C HIS A 36 20.17 -15.59 -13.53
N ARG A 37 19.26 -16.54 -13.26
CA ARG A 37 19.43 -17.51 -12.16
C ARG A 37 20.75 -18.25 -12.26
N GLN A 38 21.43 -18.41 -11.13
CA GLN A 38 22.60 -19.29 -11.02
C GLN A 38 22.16 -20.75 -10.85
N TYR A 39 21.98 -21.45 -11.97
CA TYR A 39 21.48 -22.84 -12.00
C TYR A 39 22.38 -23.87 -11.30
N ALA A 40 23.65 -23.54 -11.05
CA ALA A 40 24.58 -24.39 -10.31
C ALA A 40 24.24 -24.52 -8.81
N LEU A 41 23.46 -23.59 -8.24
CA LEU A 41 23.01 -23.65 -6.85
C LEU A 41 21.83 -24.63 -6.74
N THR A 42 22.14 -25.90 -6.48
CA THR A 42 21.15 -26.96 -6.31
C THR A 42 20.28 -26.73 -5.06
N GLY A 43 19.02 -27.17 -5.12
CA GLY A 43 18.07 -27.03 -4.00
C GLY A 43 17.56 -25.61 -3.73
N LYS A 44 17.89 -24.62 -4.57
CA LYS A 44 17.39 -23.24 -4.44
C LYS A 44 16.49 -22.87 -5.60
N ASP A 45 15.24 -22.50 -5.36
CA ASP A 45 14.32 -22.06 -6.41
C ASP A 45 14.18 -20.54 -6.47
N ILE A 46 13.63 -20.06 -7.59
CA ILE A 46 13.11 -18.69 -7.66
C ILE A 46 11.85 -18.65 -6.81
N LYS A 47 11.78 -17.73 -5.85
CA LYS A 47 10.65 -17.58 -4.95
C LYS A 47 9.93 -16.28 -5.28
N VAL A 48 8.61 -16.35 -5.35
CA VAL A 48 7.74 -15.17 -5.47
C VAL A 48 6.83 -15.17 -4.26
N ALA A 49 7.04 -14.24 -3.35
CA ALA A 49 6.22 -14.05 -2.17
C ALA A 49 5.35 -12.80 -2.36
N VAL A 50 4.06 -12.93 -2.06
CA VAL A 50 3.10 -11.82 -2.12
C VAL A 50 2.58 -11.63 -0.71
N TYR A 51 2.87 -10.46 -0.15
CA TYR A 51 2.43 -10.00 1.15
C TYR A 51 1.38 -8.89 0.95
N ASP A 52 0.73 -8.48 2.04
CA ASP A 52 -0.24 -7.38 2.00
C ASP A 52 0.44 -6.04 1.62
N ASP A 53 1.70 -5.89 2.03
CA ASP A 53 2.52 -4.69 1.90
C ASP A 53 3.50 -4.74 0.73
N MET A 54 3.92 -5.92 0.26
CA MET A 54 4.91 -6.02 -0.81
C MET A 54 4.80 -7.27 -1.68
N VAL A 55 5.34 -7.18 -2.90
CA VAL A 55 5.70 -8.35 -3.74
C VAL A 55 7.21 -8.50 -3.74
N GLU A 56 7.69 -9.68 -3.35
CA GLU A 56 9.10 -10.01 -3.28
C GLU A 56 9.44 -11.15 -4.24
N ILE A 57 10.48 -10.93 -5.07
CA ILE A 57 11.00 -11.92 -6.01
C ILE A 57 12.46 -12.19 -5.62
N THR A 58 12.76 -13.44 -5.30
CA THR A 58 14.11 -13.89 -4.92
C THR A 58 14.63 -14.88 -5.93
N SER A 59 15.80 -14.60 -6.52
CA SER A 59 16.49 -15.50 -7.46
C SER A 59 17.83 -15.98 -6.90
N PRO A 60 18.19 -17.27 -7.05
CA PRO A 60 19.52 -17.75 -6.70
C PRO A 60 20.61 -17.12 -7.57
N GLY A 61 21.71 -16.72 -6.94
CA GLY A 61 22.83 -16.00 -7.58
C GLY A 61 22.90 -14.54 -7.15
N LEU A 62 23.97 -13.88 -7.55
CA LEU A 62 24.23 -12.47 -7.29
C LEU A 62 24.21 -11.66 -8.57
N LEU A 63 24.14 -10.35 -8.43
CA LEU A 63 24.21 -9.43 -9.54
C LEU A 63 25.61 -9.49 -10.19
N PRO A 64 25.71 -9.52 -11.54
CA PRO A 64 27.01 -9.38 -12.19
C PRO A 64 27.66 -8.05 -11.79
N PRO A 65 28.98 -7.99 -11.54
CA PRO A 65 29.67 -6.74 -11.20
C PRO A 65 29.54 -5.63 -12.25
N SER A 66 29.19 -5.99 -13.48
CA SER A 66 28.98 -5.09 -14.60
C SER A 66 27.57 -4.47 -14.64
N ILE A 67 26.65 -4.93 -13.78
CA ILE A 67 25.29 -4.41 -13.70
C ILE A 67 25.12 -3.62 -12.41
N ASP A 68 24.60 -2.40 -12.52
CA ASP A 68 24.20 -1.54 -11.43
C ASP A 68 22.70 -1.26 -11.50
N TYR A 69 21.95 -1.84 -10.56
CA TYR A 69 20.52 -1.61 -10.42
C TYR A 69 20.17 -0.21 -9.90
N ALA A 70 21.13 0.58 -9.41
CA ALA A 70 20.90 2.01 -9.15
C ALA A 70 20.81 2.82 -10.47
N ALA A 71 21.44 2.34 -11.54
CA ALA A 71 21.46 2.98 -12.85
C ALA A 71 20.49 2.32 -13.84
N MET A 72 19.24 2.03 -13.43
CA MET A 72 18.27 1.28 -14.25
C MET A 72 18.01 1.87 -15.65
N GLU A 73 18.19 3.18 -15.84
CA GLU A 73 17.98 3.86 -17.12
C GLU A 73 19.11 3.65 -18.13
N SER A 74 20.28 3.16 -17.69
CA SER A 74 21.50 3.05 -18.50
C SER A 74 21.55 1.85 -19.46
N ARG A 75 20.42 1.13 -19.62
CA ARG A 75 20.22 0.02 -20.58
C ARG A 75 21.30 -1.06 -20.54
N GLN A 76 21.76 -1.38 -19.34
CA GLN A 76 22.78 -2.40 -19.13
C GLN A 76 22.23 -3.79 -19.44
N SER A 77 23.05 -4.65 -20.03
CA SER A 77 22.67 -6.02 -20.35
C SER A 77 23.88 -6.92 -20.40
N ASP A 78 23.98 -7.83 -19.43
CA ASP A 78 24.97 -8.90 -19.43
C ASP A 78 24.33 -10.25 -19.21
N VAL A 79 24.48 -11.12 -20.20
CA VAL A 79 23.90 -12.46 -20.18
C VAL A 79 24.82 -13.40 -19.39
N ILE A 80 24.35 -13.81 -18.21
CA ILE A 80 24.99 -14.86 -17.41
C ILE A 80 24.78 -16.23 -18.09
N ASN A 81 23.52 -16.59 -18.38
CA ASN A 81 23.18 -17.89 -18.96
C ASN A 81 23.13 -17.84 -20.49
N LYS A 82 24.28 -18.08 -21.13
CA LYS A 82 24.46 -18.06 -22.59
C LYS A 82 23.66 -19.11 -23.37
N ILE A 83 23.09 -20.11 -22.70
CA ILE A 83 22.20 -21.12 -23.31
C ILE A 83 20.73 -20.70 -23.21
N ILE A 84 20.31 -20.20 -22.05
CA ILE A 84 18.91 -19.88 -21.76
C ILE A 84 18.50 -18.59 -22.46
N ALA A 85 19.32 -17.53 -22.38
CA ALA A 85 18.95 -16.24 -22.93
C ALA A 85 18.68 -16.28 -24.44
N PRO A 86 19.48 -16.94 -25.31
CA PRO A 86 19.16 -17.05 -26.73
C PRO A 86 17.85 -17.80 -27.02
N VAL A 87 17.52 -18.82 -26.22
CA VAL A 87 16.25 -19.55 -26.36
C VAL A 87 15.08 -18.63 -26.00
N PHE A 88 15.15 -17.95 -24.86
CA PHE A 88 14.11 -17.02 -24.42
C PHE A 88 13.94 -15.86 -25.39
N LYS A 89 15.04 -15.39 -25.99
CA LYS A 89 15.02 -14.39 -27.06
C LYS A 89 14.28 -14.90 -28.29
N ARG A 90 14.60 -16.10 -28.78
CA ARG A 90 13.90 -16.70 -29.95
C ARG A 90 12.41 -16.91 -29.69
N MET A 91 12.02 -17.15 -28.44
CA MET A 91 10.62 -17.27 -28.03
C MET A 91 9.92 -15.92 -27.85
N GLY A 92 10.62 -14.79 -27.99
CA GLY A 92 10.05 -13.45 -27.75
C GLY A 92 9.78 -13.16 -26.26
N ILE A 93 10.44 -13.88 -25.35
CA ILE A 93 10.27 -13.69 -23.90
C ILE A 93 11.16 -12.56 -23.38
N ILE A 94 12.31 -12.30 -23.97
CA ILE A 94 13.21 -11.21 -23.58
C ILE A 94 13.64 -10.36 -24.78
N ASP A 95 13.92 -9.09 -24.53
CA ASP A 95 14.41 -8.14 -25.53
C ASP A 95 15.94 -8.16 -25.68
N GLN A 96 16.42 -7.69 -26.84
CA GLN A 96 17.84 -7.71 -27.22
C GLN A 96 18.66 -6.54 -26.66
N TRP A 97 18.02 -5.47 -26.17
CA TRP A 97 18.64 -4.15 -26.02
C TRP A 97 18.89 -3.70 -24.57
N GLY A 98 18.82 -4.61 -23.59
CA GLY A 98 18.98 -4.21 -22.17
C GLY A 98 17.85 -3.32 -21.64
N ASN A 99 16.69 -3.34 -22.30
CA ASN A 99 15.56 -2.48 -21.94
C ASN A 99 14.81 -2.96 -20.68
N GLY A 100 15.13 -4.13 -20.13
CA GLY A 100 14.38 -4.71 -19.01
C GLY A 100 14.38 -3.82 -17.76
N LEU A 101 15.55 -3.33 -17.34
CA LEU A 101 15.65 -2.41 -16.20
C LEU A 101 14.98 -1.07 -16.47
N LYS A 102 15.12 -0.55 -17.70
CA LYS A 102 14.44 0.68 -18.11
C LYS A 102 12.91 0.51 -18.08
N LEU A 103 12.39 -0.63 -18.56
CA LEU A 103 10.96 -0.93 -18.53
C LEU A 103 10.44 -0.96 -17.09
N ILE A 104 11.19 -1.57 -16.17
CA ILE A 104 10.86 -1.56 -14.74
C ILE A 104 10.80 -0.11 -14.23
N ALA A 105 11.81 0.70 -14.52
CA ALA A 105 11.86 2.10 -14.09
C ALA A 105 10.71 2.94 -14.68
N ASP A 106 10.40 2.79 -15.96
CA ASP A 106 9.32 3.53 -16.62
C ASP A 106 7.94 3.11 -16.09
N GLU A 107 7.71 1.82 -15.84
CA GLU A 107 6.47 1.36 -15.22
C GLU A 107 6.34 1.82 -13.76
N LEU A 108 7.44 1.96 -13.01
CA LEU A 108 7.40 2.48 -11.63
C LEU A 108 7.02 3.97 -11.56
N LYS A 109 7.34 4.77 -12.59
CA LYS A 109 6.92 6.19 -12.66
C LYS A 109 5.40 6.36 -12.62
N GLU A 110 4.68 5.41 -13.18
CA GLU A 110 3.21 5.40 -13.13
C GLU A 110 2.69 5.06 -11.72
N TYR A 111 3.47 4.32 -10.90
CA TYR A 111 3.12 3.80 -9.57
C TYR A 111 3.95 4.48 -8.45
N PRO A 112 3.75 5.79 -8.18
CA PRO A 112 4.54 6.52 -7.18
C PRO A 112 4.35 6.00 -5.74
N GLN A 113 3.26 5.27 -5.47
CA GLN A 113 2.99 4.62 -4.19
C GLN A 113 3.77 3.31 -3.99
N ILE A 114 4.47 2.82 -5.03
CA ILE A 114 5.27 1.60 -4.97
C ILE A 114 6.76 1.97 -4.93
N GLU A 115 7.42 1.63 -3.83
CA GLU A 115 8.87 1.73 -3.73
C GLU A 115 9.52 0.47 -4.28
N PHE A 116 10.55 0.65 -5.09
CA PHE A 116 11.37 -0.44 -5.63
C PHE A 116 12.66 -0.56 -4.84
N ARG A 117 12.90 -1.72 -4.25
CA ARG A 117 14.15 -2.04 -3.55
C ARG A 117 14.75 -3.32 -4.11
N TRP A 118 16.07 -3.41 -4.03
CA TRP A 118 16.79 -4.65 -4.30
C TRP A 118 17.87 -4.84 -3.25
N ARG A 119 18.23 -6.09 -2.99
CA ARG A 119 19.31 -6.45 -2.08
C ARG A 119 19.86 -7.83 -2.39
N GLU A 120 21.09 -8.07 -1.96
CA GLU A 120 21.73 -9.37 -2.00
C GLU A 120 21.72 -9.96 -0.59
N VAL A 121 21.14 -11.15 -0.44
CA VAL A 121 21.04 -11.85 0.85
C VAL A 121 21.69 -13.22 0.72
N GLY A 122 22.92 -13.33 1.21
CA GLY A 122 23.74 -14.53 1.05
C GLY A 122 24.13 -14.75 -0.41
N LEU A 123 23.60 -15.81 -1.03
CA LEU A 123 23.82 -16.14 -2.45
C LEU A 123 22.53 -16.01 -3.26
N SER A 124 21.71 -15.02 -2.91
CA SER A 124 20.43 -14.77 -3.54
C SER A 124 20.28 -13.28 -3.81
N PHE A 125 19.79 -12.95 -4.99
CA PHE A 125 19.42 -11.61 -5.39
C PHE A 125 17.91 -11.45 -5.20
N GLN A 126 17.51 -10.35 -4.57
CA GLN A 126 16.12 -10.10 -4.21
C GLN A 126 15.66 -8.74 -4.69
N VAL A 127 14.44 -8.69 -5.20
CA VAL A 127 13.74 -7.49 -5.66
C VAL A 127 12.40 -7.39 -4.94
N GLN A 128 12.08 -6.20 -4.45
CA GLN A 128 10.88 -5.90 -3.68
C GLN A 128 10.13 -4.73 -4.32
N PHE A 129 8.82 -4.90 -4.47
CA PHE A 129 7.86 -3.85 -4.81
C PHE A 129 7.01 -3.58 -3.56
N ILE A 130 7.23 -2.46 -2.88
CA ILE A 130 6.71 -2.18 -1.54
C ILE A 130 5.64 -1.09 -1.62
N LYS A 131 4.46 -1.32 -1.04
CA LYS A 131 3.38 -0.33 -0.91
C LYS A 131 3.71 0.67 0.19
N LEU A 132 4.06 1.89 -0.19
CA LEU A 132 4.39 2.96 0.75
C LEU A 132 3.21 3.34 1.64
N ASP A 133 1.99 3.30 1.11
CA ASP A 133 0.79 3.66 1.87
C ASP A 133 0.51 2.67 3.01
N HIS A 134 0.81 1.39 2.79
CA HIS A 134 0.65 0.35 3.80
C HIS A 134 1.66 0.52 4.94
N ILE A 135 2.92 0.90 4.64
CA ILE A 135 3.92 1.21 5.67
C ILE A 135 3.46 2.38 6.54
N LYS A 136 3.01 3.48 5.90
CA LYS A 136 2.51 4.66 6.63
C LYS A 136 1.31 4.32 7.51
N GLU A 137 0.42 3.46 7.05
CA GLU A 137 -0.73 3.00 7.83
C GLU A 137 -0.33 2.12 9.00
N GLN A 138 0.66 1.25 8.84
CA GLN A 138 1.21 0.47 9.95
C GLN A 138 1.90 1.36 11.00
N GLU A 139 2.72 2.31 10.58
CA GLU A 139 3.38 3.28 11.46
C GLU A 139 2.34 4.12 12.23
N LEU A 140 1.33 4.64 11.52
CA LEU A 140 0.23 5.38 12.12
C LEU A 140 -0.58 4.51 13.10
N GLY A 141 -0.79 3.24 12.79
CA GLY A 141 -1.44 2.27 13.68
C GLY A 141 -0.64 2.00 14.95
N GLN A 142 0.69 1.93 14.86
CA GLN A 142 1.56 1.79 16.02
C GLN A 142 1.54 3.04 16.90
N GLU A 143 1.62 4.23 16.31
CA GLU A 143 1.50 5.51 17.02
C GLU A 143 0.14 5.61 17.71
N LEU A 144 -0.95 5.28 17.01
CA LEU A 144 -2.30 5.22 17.58
C LEU A 144 -2.41 4.27 18.76
N GLY A 145 -1.83 3.08 18.66
CA GLY A 145 -1.82 2.11 19.76
C GLY A 145 -1.05 2.61 21.00
N GLN A 146 0.00 3.41 20.80
CA GLN A 146 0.77 4.01 21.89
C GLN A 146 0.03 5.19 22.52
N GLU A 147 -0.55 6.08 21.71
CA GLU A 147 -1.19 7.31 22.19
C GLU A 147 -2.62 7.08 22.72
N LEU A 148 -3.41 6.22 22.07
CA LEU A 148 -4.82 5.96 22.37
C LEU A 148 -5.06 4.53 22.87
N GLY A 149 -4.05 3.91 23.50
CA GLY A 149 -4.13 2.52 23.94
C GLY A 149 -5.28 2.25 24.93
N GLN A 150 -5.64 3.24 25.75
CA GLN A 150 -6.76 3.13 26.69
C GLN A 150 -8.11 3.10 25.95
N GLU A 151 -8.32 4.03 25.00
CA GLU A 151 -9.51 4.11 24.16
C GLU A 151 -9.65 2.86 23.30
N LEU A 152 -8.55 2.41 22.70
CA LEU A 152 -8.50 1.19 21.89
C LEU A 152 -8.89 -0.04 22.74
N GLY A 153 -8.31 -0.18 23.93
CA GLY A 153 -8.62 -1.29 24.84
C GLY A 153 -10.09 -1.29 25.30
N GLN A 154 -10.65 -0.11 25.55
CA GLN A 154 -12.08 0.04 25.89
C GLN A 154 -12.97 -0.40 24.72
N GLU A 155 -12.69 0.08 23.51
CA GLU A 155 -13.48 -0.23 22.30
C GLU A 155 -13.36 -1.69 21.85
N LEU A 156 -12.19 -2.31 22.03
CA LEU A 156 -11.99 -3.75 21.80
C LEU A 156 -12.80 -4.61 22.78
N SER A 157 -13.01 -4.11 24.01
CA SER A 157 -13.81 -4.81 25.02
C SER A 157 -15.30 -4.69 24.72
N ASN A 158 -15.78 -3.48 24.44
CA ASN A 158 -17.16 -3.20 24.04
C ASN A 158 -17.21 -1.93 23.19
N SER A 159 -17.97 -1.99 22.09
CA SER A 159 -18.25 -0.81 21.27
C SER A 159 -18.86 0.30 22.12
N THR A 160 -18.29 1.50 22.08
CA THR A 160 -18.87 2.69 22.70
C THR A 160 -19.28 3.72 21.65
N MET A 161 -19.90 4.81 22.10
CA MET A 161 -20.23 5.95 21.23
C MET A 161 -19.01 6.51 20.50
N TYR A 162 -17.79 6.30 21.01
CA TYR A 162 -16.56 6.76 20.39
C TYR A 162 -16.31 6.06 19.03
N SER A 163 -16.34 4.73 18.95
CA SER A 163 -16.23 4.02 17.65
C SER A 163 -17.52 4.07 16.81
N GLU A 164 -18.69 4.14 17.44
CA GLU A 164 -19.96 4.26 16.70
C GLU A 164 -20.03 5.56 15.89
N ILE A 165 -19.62 6.69 16.47
CA ILE A 165 -19.55 7.97 15.75
C ILE A 165 -18.62 7.87 14.55
N LEU A 166 -17.46 7.22 14.71
CA LEU A 166 -16.52 7.05 13.61
C LEU A 166 -17.12 6.21 12.47
N ARG A 167 -17.90 5.17 12.80
CA ARG A 167 -18.60 4.34 11.80
C ARG A 167 -19.64 5.15 11.04
N GLU A 168 -20.45 5.95 11.73
CA GLU A 168 -21.49 6.79 11.11
C GLU A 168 -20.90 7.85 10.16
N ILE A 169 -19.76 8.45 10.50
CA ILE A 169 -19.13 9.53 9.70
C ILE A 169 -18.25 8.97 8.56
N MET A 170 -18.01 7.65 8.54
CA MET A 170 -17.10 7.03 7.56
C MET A 170 -17.60 7.19 6.12
N ASP A 171 -18.92 7.12 5.91
CA ASP A 171 -19.51 7.19 4.57
C ASP A 171 -19.75 8.62 4.09
N ALA A 172 -20.06 9.55 5.00
CA ALA A 172 -20.35 10.94 4.65
C ALA A 172 -20.11 11.91 5.83
N PRO A 173 -19.77 13.19 5.56
CA PRO A 173 -19.66 14.18 6.61
C PRO A 173 -21.02 14.50 7.27
N LEU A 174 -21.09 14.41 8.59
CA LEU A 174 -22.33 14.58 9.35
C LEU A 174 -22.28 15.79 10.29
N SER A 175 -23.42 16.45 10.47
CA SER A 175 -23.58 17.49 11.49
C SER A 175 -23.76 16.88 12.89
N ARG A 176 -23.63 17.68 13.96
CA ARG A 176 -23.96 17.23 15.33
C ARG A 176 -25.39 16.69 15.45
N LYS A 177 -26.31 17.30 14.71
CA LYS A 177 -27.72 16.94 14.71
C LYS A 177 -27.92 15.61 13.98
N ASP A 178 -27.31 15.46 12.81
CA ASP A 178 -27.38 14.24 12.00
C ASP A 178 -26.87 13.03 12.81
N ILE A 179 -25.73 13.19 13.49
CA ILE A 179 -25.16 12.15 14.37
C ILE A 179 -26.12 11.82 15.52
N SER A 180 -26.69 12.84 16.18
CA SER A 180 -27.67 12.61 17.26
C SER A 180 -28.91 11.85 16.79
N GLU A 181 -29.40 12.16 15.59
CA GLU A 181 -30.54 11.49 14.96
C GLU A 181 -30.21 10.04 14.60
N ALA A 182 -29.00 9.74 14.12
CA ALA A 182 -28.53 8.38 13.88
C ALA A 182 -28.54 7.51 15.15
N PHE A 183 -28.24 8.11 16.32
CA PHE A 183 -28.38 7.46 17.63
C PHE A 183 -29.81 7.43 18.19
N GLY A 184 -30.82 7.83 17.41
CA GLY A 184 -32.23 7.85 17.82
C GLY A 184 -32.58 8.92 18.88
N LYS A 185 -31.73 9.94 19.05
CA LYS A 185 -31.94 10.99 20.07
C LYS A 185 -32.51 12.26 19.45
N LYS A 186 -33.60 12.75 20.03
CA LYS A 186 -34.29 14.00 19.62
C LYS A 186 -33.46 15.27 19.82
N GLN A 187 -32.44 15.22 20.68
CA GLN A 187 -31.62 16.38 21.07
C GLN A 187 -30.16 15.94 21.22
N VAL A 188 -29.24 16.83 20.83
CA VAL A 188 -27.79 16.62 20.96
C VAL A 188 -27.44 16.53 22.43
N SER A 189 -27.01 15.36 22.88
CA SER A 189 -26.67 15.13 24.29
C SER A 189 -25.32 15.75 24.67
N GLY A 190 -25.16 16.15 25.93
CA GLY A 190 -23.87 16.63 26.46
C GLY A 190 -22.77 15.55 26.37
N TYR A 191 -23.13 14.27 26.47
CA TYR A 191 -22.20 13.17 26.26
C TYR A 191 -21.69 13.13 24.82
N LEU A 192 -22.58 13.22 23.82
CA LEU A 192 -22.20 13.31 22.40
C LEU A 192 -21.24 14.48 22.13
N ASN A 193 -21.52 15.67 22.67
CA ASN A 193 -20.62 16.81 22.51
C ASN A 193 -19.23 16.56 23.12
N ARG A 194 -19.16 15.93 24.30
CA ARG A 194 -17.87 15.56 24.91
C ARG A 194 -17.11 14.53 24.08
N THR A 195 -17.80 13.50 23.56
CA THR A 195 -17.19 12.48 22.70
C THR A 195 -16.67 13.09 21.40
N LEU A 196 -17.44 13.96 20.75
CA LEU A 196 -17.00 14.67 19.54
C LEU A 196 -15.77 15.55 19.81
N SER A 197 -15.75 16.29 20.92
CA SER A 197 -14.58 17.09 21.29
C SER A 197 -13.34 16.22 21.48
N LYS A 198 -13.49 15.07 22.15
CA LYS A 198 -12.41 14.11 22.36
C LYS A 198 -11.89 13.53 21.03
N LEU A 199 -12.79 13.10 20.14
CA LEU A 199 -12.44 12.59 18.81
C LEU A 199 -11.66 13.60 17.95
N ILE A 200 -11.92 14.90 18.13
CA ILE A 200 -11.18 15.98 17.45
C ILE A 200 -9.80 16.18 18.08
N GLU A 201 -9.71 16.14 19.41
CA GLU A 201 -8.45 16.23 20.15
C GLU A 201 -7.51 15.07 19.78
N ASP A 202 -8.07 13.86 19.68
CA ASP A 202 -7.39 12.63 19.27
C ASP A 202 -7.11 12.58 17.74
N LYS A 203 -7.54 13.62 17.01
CA LYS A 203 -7.41 13.80 15.56
C LYS A 203 -8.02 12.67 14.74
N LEU A 204 -9.02 11.97 15.27
CA LEU A 204 -9.75 10.91 14.55
C LEU A 204 -10.85 11.47 13.63
N ILE A 205 -11.36 12.65 13.96
CA ILE A 205 -12.27 13.43 13.10
C ILE A 205 -11.79 14.88 13.00
N GLU A 206 -12.25 15.57 11.97
CA GLU A 206 -11.98 17.00 11.78
C GLU A 206 -13.22 17.74 11.27
N TYR A 207 -13.17 19.07 11.41
CA TYR A 207 -14.19 19.97 10.87
C TYR A 207 -14.06 20.07 9.35
N THR A 208 -15.20 20.02 8.65
CA THR A 208 -15.25 20.28 7.20
C THR A 208 -14.90 21.72 6.83
N ILE A 209 -15.15 22.69 7.73
CA ILE A 209 -14.84 24.12 7.55
C ILE A 209 -13.89 24.54 8.69
N PRO A 210 -12.56 24.44 8.51
CA PRO A 210 -11.58 24.65 9.59
C PRO A 210 -11.61 26.05 10.19
N ASP A 211 -11.81 27.07 9.36
CA ASP A 211 -11.70 28.48 9.74
C ASP A 211 -12.88 28.99 10.59
N ASN A 212 -14.01 28.28 10.56
CA ASN A 212 -15.20 28.66 11.32
C ASN A 212 -15.95 27.45 11.89
N LYS A 213 -15.60 27.11 13.13
CA LYS A 213 -16.23 26.02 13.90
C LYS A 213 -17.75 26.20 14.10
N ASN A 214 -18.25 27.43 14.04
CA ASN A 214 -19.65 27.78 14.27
C ASN A 214 -20.42 28.03 12.96
N HIS A 215 -19.84 27.69 11.81
CA HIS A 215 -20.54 27.81 10.53
C HIS A 215 -21.84 26.98 10.54
N PRO A 216 -22.96 27.50 10.00
CA PRO A 216 -24.24 26.77 10.01
C PRO A 216 -24.17 25.42 9.29
N ASP A 217 -23.39 25.33 8.21
CA ASP A 217 -23.16 24.09 7.45
C ASP A 217 -21.98 23.25 7.97
N GLN A 218 -21.49 23.52 9.18
CA GLN A 218 -20.37 22.77 9.74
C GLN A 218 -20.72 21.30 9.96
N ARG A 219 -19.89 20.42 9.40
CA ARG A 219 -19.95 18.97 9.55
C ARG A 219 -18.62 18.42 10.06
N PHE A 220 -18.64 17.18 10.52
CA PHE A 220 -17.44 16.41 10.84
C PHE A 220 -17.15 15.41 9.73
N ARG A 221 -15.88 15.21 9.43
CA ARG A 221 -15.42 14.13 8.56
C ARG A 221 -14.35 13.31 9.29
N ILE A 222 -14.28 12.02 8.99
CA ILE A 222 -13.26 11.14 9.53
C ILE A 222 -11.89 11.48 8.90
N THR A 223 -10.83 11.41 9.69
CA THR A 223 -9.46 11.57 9.19
C THR A 223 -8.88 10.21 8.77
N LYS A 224 -7.73 10.20 8.07
CA LYS A 224 -6.99 8.94 7.81
C LYS A 224 -6.68 8.20 9.12
N ARG A 225 -6.37 8.95 10.18
CA ARG A 225 -6.10 8.43 11.52
C ARG A 225 -7.34 7.78 12.13
N GLY A 226 -8.52 8.39 12.00
CA GLY A 226 -9.79 7.78 12.42
C GLY A 226 -10.11 6.48 11.67
N ALA A 227 -9.86 6.43 10.37
CA ALA A 227 -10.06 5.23 9.57
C ALA A 227 -9.13 4.07 10.02
N VAL A 228 -7.83 4.35 10.22
CA VAL A 228 -6.88 3.36 10.74
C VAL A 228 -7.28 2.88 12.15
N PHE A 229 -7.75 3.78 13.01
CA PHE A 229 -8.26 3.39 14.34
C PHE A 229 -9.40 2.36 14.23
N LEU A 230 -10.36 2.56 13.32
CA LEU A 230 -11.44 1.60 13.07
C LEU A 230 -10.93 0.27 12.50
N GLU A 231 -9.88 0.28 11.68
CA GLU A 231 -9.26 -0.96 11.18
C GLU A 231 -8.59 -1.76 12.28
N LEU A 232 -7.96 -1.10 13.27
CA LEU A 232 -7.39 -1.77 14.43
C LEU A 232 -8.45 -2.49 15.27
N LEU A 233 -9.69 -1.99 15.30
CA LEU A 233 -10.82 -2.61 16.00
C LEU A 233 -11.42 -3.82 15.27
N LYS A 234 -11.05 -4.06 14.01
CA LYS A 234 -11.53 -5.21 13.22
C LYS A 234 -10.66 -6.46 13.40
N LYS A 235 -9.48 -6.33 14.02
CA LYS A 235 -8.53 -7.42 14.28
C LYS A 235 -8.89 -8.14 15.58
#